data_AF-A0A179GTC4-F1
#
_entry.id   AF-A0A179GTC4-F1
#
_cell.length_a   1.000
_cell.length_b   1.000
_cell.length_c   1.000
_cell.angle_alpha   90.00
_cell.angle_beta   90.00
_cell.angle_gamma   90.00
#
_symmetry.space_group_name_H-M   'P 1'
#
loop_
_entity.id
_entity.type
_entity.pdbx_description
1 polymer ?
#
loop_
_entity_poly.entity_id
_entity_poly.type
_entity_poly.pdbx_seq_one_letter_code
_entity_poly.pdbx_strand_id
1 'polypeptide(L)'
;MNVLWNLVDRFVEQDKYFEDAKKWEDFHCKLSAEEGLDAWYRVFNRIAGFFPDWDVQIASEAPGRSYFSGIFRALNDSTHLHCDFAPYDSHTEDWIINSVEYQIVFNLYLAPVRDGRTIVYDVQWTQDALKQRDPDSYGYHHDLVSGARKVYCEPTLGALCMFNSRNMHEVEAVTPEEMPSLGLKYRPRLCLSSFMGLLPSSKSGGKPRLIFWSRRGHQVLELEKQRQPEPNLAWSHSDEASNDFRSDIFTKPTLPMLDAIINTTLGDNVMEEDSTTNRFQEYVAELVGHDASLLVMSGTMGNQVALRTALTAPPHSILADHRGHIVTFESGGAAAMCGALIRTVVPSNGHHLTLDDVKRHATLTDTVYDCPTRIISLENTLWGTVMPLSDMRAISQWARSQDPPIHMHLDGARLWEAVATGAFTLRDVGECFDSMQLCLSKGLGAPIGSVVTGSLAFIKRAKWSRHYLGGDIRAAGLISAPARVAIDDVFLGGKLRAAQDKAKRASALWVDLGGKLQAPTETNQIWLDLDASGLTHDDFYPVAGQFDLKMMDLIPGRVVLHYQITELAFARLCSFFKALLPREQRTGTVENTLEN
;
A
#
# COMPACT_ATOMS: atom_id res chain seq x y z
N MET A 1 -33.73 1.41 -12.46
CA MET A 1 -33.98 0.30 -13.43
C MET A 1 -35.08 0.56 -14.47
N ASN A 2 -36.05 1.48 -14.28
CA ASN A 2 -37.18 1.66 -15.20
C ASN A 2 -36.92 2.38 -16.56
N VAL A 3 -35.66 2.61 -16.95
CA VAL A 3 -35.35 3.22 -18.27
C VAL A 3 -34.07 2.59 -18.87
N LEU A 4 -33.99 1.26 -18.85
CA LEU A 4 -32.99 0.49 -19.61
C LEU A 4 -33.60 -0.13 -20.87
N TRP A 5 -34.59 0.53 -21.49
CA TRP A 5 -35.25 0.07 -22.72
C TRP A 5 -35.22 1.14 -23.81
N ASN A 6 -34.39 0.88 -24.82
CA ASN A 6 -34.70 0.89 -26.26
C ASN A 6 -33.45 1.29 -27.08
N LEU A 7 -32.93 0.34 -27.85
CA LEU A 7 -32.01 0.58 -28.95
C LEU A 7 -32.47 -0.27 -30.14
N VAL A 8 -33.59 0.14 -30.74
CA VAL A 8 -34.05 -0.37 -32.04
C VAL A 8 -34.79 0.77 -32.77
N ASP A 9 -34.08 1.70 -33.42
CA ASP A 9 -34.12 1.95 -34.88
C ASP A 9 -33.34 3.23 -35.31
N ARG A 10 -32.24 2.98 -36.04
CA ARG A 10 -31.61 3.72 -37.17
C ARG A 10 -31.56 5.26 -37.23
N PHE A 11 -30.32 5.75 -37.37
CA PHE A 11 -29.81 6.98 -38.04
C PHE A 11 -30.41 8.36 -37.73
N VAL A 12 -31.70 8.50 -37.46
CA VAL A 12 -32.31 9.70 -36.83
C VAL A 12 -32.04 9.70 -35.32
N GLU A 13 -31.68 8.54 -34.76
CA GLU A 13 -31.46 8.35 -33.34
C GLU A 13 -30.00 8.52 -32.87
N GLN A 14 -29.01 8.84 -33.70
CA GLN A 14 -27.65 9.03 -33.16
C GLN A 14 -27.62 10.25 -32.21
N ASP A 15 -28.23 11.36 -32.60
CA ASP A 15 -28.38 12.54 -31.75
C ASP A 15 -29.28 12.25 -30.55
N LYS A 16 -30.39 11.53 -30.75
CA LYS A 16 -31.29 11.10 -29.68
C LYS A 16 -30.62 10.14 -28.70
N TYR A 17 -29.78 9.23 -29.19
CA TYR A 17 -28.94 8.33 -28.40
C TYR A 17 -27.95 9.13 -27.59
N PHE A 18 -27.26 10.11 -28.17
CA PHE A 18 -26.36 10.99 -27.43
C PHE A 18 -27.09 11.92 -26.45
N GLU A 19 -28.33 12.31 -26.73
CA GLU A 19 -29.23 13.03 -25.81
C GLU A 19 -29.71 12.15 -24.65
N ASP A 20 -30.11 10.91 -24.91
CA ASP A 20 -30.53 9.95 -23.90
C ASP A 20 -29.33 9.51 -23.06
N ALA A 21 -28.20 9.23 -23.69
CA ALA A 21 -26.89 9.04 -23.09
C ALA A 21 -26.48 10.18 -22.14
N LYS A 22 -26.72 11.45 -22.52
CA LYS A 22 -26.47 12.62 -21.67
C LYS A 22 -27.29 12.56 -20.38
N LYS A 23 -28.54 12.06 -20.43
CA LYS A 23 -29.38 11.91 -19.22
C LYS A 23 -28.80 10.92 -18.21
N TRP A 24 -27.98 9.97 -18.69
CA TRP A 24 -27.34 8.92 -17.90
C TRP A 24 -25.84 9.12 -17.71
N GLU A 25 -25.32 10.33 -17.97
CA GLU A 25 -23.88 10.65 -17.86
C GLU A 25 -23.31 10.32 -16.47
N ASP A 26 -24.07 10.62 -15.41
CA ASP A 26 -23.68 10.31 -14.03
C ASP A 26 -24.15 8.93 -13.56
N PHE A 27 -24.71 8.07 -14.42
CA PHE A 27 -25.33 6.82 -13.98
C PHE A 27 -24.33 5.92 -13.25
N HIS A 28 -23.08 5.84 -13.72
CA HIS A 28 -22.02 5.10 -13.03
C HIS A 28 -21.73 5.67 -11.65
N CYS A 29 -21.60 7.00 -11.54
CA CYS A 29 -21.37 7.68 -10.26
C CYS A 29 -22.56 7.48 -9.31
N LYS A 30 -23.79 7.54 -9.82
CA LYS A 30 -25.03 7.29 -9.06
C LYS A 30 -25.13 5.84 -8.61
N LEU A 31 -24.88 4.88 -9.50
CA LEU A 31 -24.89 3.46 -9.17
C LEU A 31 -23.77 3.13 -8.16
N SER A 32 -22.58 3.69 -8.33
CA SER A 32 -21.47 3.52 -7.38
C SER A 32 -21.80 4.13 -6.02
N ALA A 33 -22.50 5.27 -5.98
CA ALA A 33 -22.97 5.90 -4.75
C ALA A 33 -24.11 5.12 -4.06
N GLU A 34 -25.03 4.54 -4.84
CA GLU A 34 -26.14 3.72 -4.34
C GLU A 34 -25.64 2.37 -3.81
N GLU A 35 -24.79 1.68 -4.57
CA GLU A 35 -24.27 0.34 -4.25
C GLU A 35 -23.04 0.38 -3.31
N GLY A 36 -22.47 1.57 -3.05
CA GLY A 36 -21.25 1.73 -2.25
C GLY A 36 -19.99 1.12 -2.89
N LEU A 37 -20.06 0.78 -4.18
CA LEU A 37 -19.05 0.02 -4.91
C LEU A 37 -18.80 0.61 -6.30
N ASP A 38 -17.61 1.16 -6.51
CA ASP A 38 -17.15 1.52 -7.86
C ASP A 38 -16.48 0.30 -8.54
N ALA A 39 -17.31 -0.51 -9.19
CA ALA A 39 -16.86 -1.71 -9.91
C ALA A 39 -15.90 -1.36 -11.07
N TRP A 40 -16.10 -0.22 -11.72
CA TRP A 40 -15.27 0.25 -12.83
C TRP A 40 -13.86 0.62 -12.35
N TYR A 41 -13.77 1.39 -11.26
CA TYR A 41 -12.51 1.75 -10.61
C TYR A 41 -11.73 0.52 -10.15
N ARG A 42 -12.41 -0.49 -9.57
CA ARG A 42 -11.74 -1.74 -9.16
C ARG A 42 -11.12 -2.48 -10.33
N VAL A 43 -11.87 -2.64 -11.43
CA VAL A 43 -11.36 -3.29 -12.65
C VAL A 43 -10.18 -2.50 -13.22
N PHE A 44 -10.35 -1.18 -13.34
CA PHE A 44 -9.32 -0.28 -13.87
C PHE A 44 -8.01 -0.35 -13.08
N ASN A 45 -8.06 -0.22 -11.75
CA ASN A 45 -6.87 -0.30 -10.90
C ASN A 45 -6.21 -1.67 -10.91
N ARG A 46 -7.02 -2.73 -10.97
CA ARG A 46 -6.47 -4.09 -11.05
C ARG A 46 -5.68 -4.27 -12.35
N ILE A 47 -6.19 -3.75 -13.47
CA ILE A 47 -5.51 -3.79 -14.76
C ILE A 47 -4.25 -2.92 -14.74
N ALA A 48 -4.32 -1.71 -14.18
CA ALA A 48 -3.16 -0.84 -14.01
C ALA A 48 -2.02 -1.52 -13.22
N GLY A 49 -2.36 -2.27 -12.17
CA GLY A 49 -1.37 -3.02 -11.38
C GLY A 49 -0.65 -4.13 -12.15
N PHE A 50 -1.22 -4.67 -13.23
CA PHE A 50 -0.56 -5.68 -14.06
C PHE A 50 0.46 -5.09 -15.06
N PHE A 51 0.36 -3.79 -15.37
CA PHE A 51 1.16 -3.13 -16.39
C PHE A 51 1.83 -1.85 -15.84
N PRO A 52 2.75 -1.95 -14.87
CA PRO A 52 3.35 -0.77 -14.21
C PRO A 52 4.18 0.12 -15.16
N ASP A 53 4.62 -0.44 -16.28
CA ASP A 53 5.40 0.27 -17.31
C ASP A 53 4.52 0.95 -18.38
N TRP A 54 3.20 0.78 -18.31
CA TRP A 54 2.24 1.36 -19.26
C TRP A 54 1.40 2.42 -18.56
N ASP A 55 1.01 3.47 -19.27
CA ASP A 55 0.00 4.38 -18.73
C ASP A 55 -1.38 3.77 -18.96
N VAL A 56 -2.10 3.50 -17.88
CA VAL A 56 -3.48 3.02 -17.95
C VAL A 56 -4.41 4.21 -17.68
N GLN A 57 -5.27 4.52 -18.64
CA GLN A 57 -6.10 5.73 -18.59
C GLN A 57 -7.44 5.57 -19.31
N ILE A 58 -8.38 6.45 -19.00
CA ILE A 58 -9.61 6.61 -19.79
C ILE A 58 -9.29 7.48 -21.01
N ALA A 59 -9.85 7.15 -22.17
CA ALA A 59 -9.75 7.94 -23.39
C ALA A 59 -10.20 9.37 -23.12
N SER A 60 -9.39 10.35 -23.51
CA SER A 60 -9.74 11.77 -23.35
C SER A 60 -9.27 12.59 -24.54
N GLU A 61 -10.06 13.60 -24.91
CA GLU A 61 -9.76 14.56 -25.98
C GLU A 61 -9.67 16.00 -25.45
N ALA A 62 -9.23 16.90 -26.32
CA ALA A 62 -9.23 18.34 -26.10
C ALA A 62 -10.61 18.86 -25.61
N PRO A 63 -10.65 19.99 -24.86
CA PRO A 63 -11.89 20.54 -24.30
C PRO A 63 -12.99 20.69 -25.35
N GLY A 64 -14.21 20.20 -25.03
CA GLY A 64 -15.38 20.25 -25.91
C GLY A 64 -15.64 18.97 -26.73
N ARG A 65 -14.79 17.95 -26.63
CA ARG A 65 -15.01 16.63 -27.25
C ARG A 65 -15.17 15.55 -26.18
N SER A 66 -16.25 14.77 -26.27
CA SER A 66 -16.58 13.73 -25.31
C SER A 66 -16.71 12.38 -26.00
N TYR A 67 -16.01 11.38 -25.48
CA TYR A 67 -16.27 9.99 -25.79
C TYR A 67 -17.59 9.56 -25.17
N PHE A 68 -18.40 8.79 -25.90
CA PHE A 68 -19.50 8.07 -25.29
C PHE A 68 -19.25 6.58 -25.37
N SER A 69 -19.17 5.94 -24.21
CA SER A 69 -19.26 4.49 -24.12
C SER A 69 -20.00 4.16 -22.84
N GLY A 70 -21.19 3.57 -22.97
CA GLY A 70 -21.93 3.05 -21.84
C GLY A 70 -21.18 1.85 -21.26
N ILE A 71 -20.71 1.99 -20.01
CA ILE A 71 -19.98 0.92 -19.31
C ILE A 71 -20.96 -0.13 -18.78
N PHE A 72 -22.15 0.25 -18.34
CA PHE A 72 -23.22 -0.70 -18.06
C PHE A 72 -24.15 -0.84 -19.25
N ARG A 73 -24.41 -2.07 -19.67
CA ARG A 73 -25.30 -2.38 -20.78
C ARG A 73 -26.38 -3.36 -20.32
N ALA A 74 -27.62 -3.08 -20.73
CA ALA A 74 -28.73 -4.01 -20.62
C ALA A 74 -29.19 -4.34 -22.04
N LEU A 75 -29.19 -5.62 -22.40
CA LEU A 75 -29.48 -6.04 -23.77
C LEU A 75 -30.27 -7.36 -23.76
N ASN A 76 -31.55 -7.32 -24.09
CA ASN A 76 -32.39 -8.52 -24.15
C ASN A 76 -32.62 -9.03 -25.58
N ASP A 77 -32.60 -8.13 -26.55
CA ASP A 77 -32.77 -8.47 -27.95
C ASP A 77 -31.44 -8.92 -28.56
N SER A 78 -31.53 -9.65 -29.68
CA SER A 78 -30.33 -10.07 -30.40
C SER A 78 -29.59 -8.87 -30.99
N THR A 79 -28.26 -8.91 -30.97
CA THR A 79 -27.43 -8.00 -31.76
C THR A 79 -26.95 -8.74 -32.99
N HIS A 80 -27.24 -8.20 -34.17
CA HIS A 80 -26.79 -8.75 -35.46
C HIS A 80 -25.27 -8.87 -35.53
N LEU A 81 -24.77 -9.70 -36.45
CA LEU A 81 -23.34 -9.87 -36.71
C LEU A 81 -22.66 -8.52 -36.95
N HIS A 82 -21.70 -8.17 -36.09
CA HIS A 82 -20.98 -6.91 -36.14
C HIS A 82 -19.52 -7.08 -35.73
N CYS A 83 -18.76 -6.01 -35.86
CA CYS A 83 -17.40 -5.87 -35.37
C CYS A 83 -17.30 -4.49 -34.72
N ASP A 84 -16.57 -4.39 -33.62
CA ASP A 84 -16.34 -3.12 -32.95
C ASP A 84 -14.83 -2.84 -32.99
N PHE A 85 -14.39 -2.04 -33.96
CA PHE A 85 -12.98 -1.70 -34.15
C PHE A 85 -12.81 -0.20 -34.35
N ALA A 86 -12.40 0.49 -33.28
CA ALA A 86 -12.39 1.95 -33.23
C ALA A 86 -11.58 2.64 -34.34
N PRO A 87 -10.42 2.15 -34.77
CA PRO A 87 -9.70 2.71 -35.93
C PRO A 87 -10.51 2.76 -37.23
N TYR A 88 -11.57 1.97 -37.33
CA TYR A 88 -12.47 1.96 -38.48
C TYR A 88 -13.83 2.61 -38.17
N ASP A 89 -14.46 2.27 -37.05
CA ASP A 89 -15.83 2.71 -36.73
C ASP A 89 -15.93 4.16 -36.25
N SER A 90 -14.80 4.81 -35.98
CA SER A 90 -14.76 6.22 -35.61
C SER A 90 -14.64 7.12 -36.84
N HIS A 91 -15.66 7.95 -37.06
CA HIS A 91 -15.71 8.89 -38.20
C HIS A 91 -14.86 10.15 -38.01
N THR A 92 -14.23 10.33 -36.85
CA THR A 92 -13.41 11.52 -36.57
C THR A 92 -11.94 11.12 -36.56
N GLU A 93 -11.25 11.33 -37.67
CA GLU A 93 -9.87 10.84 -37.91
C GLU A 93 -8.85 11.28 -36.85
N ASP A 94 -9.10 12.39 -36.17
CA ASP A 94 -8.19 12.99 -35.18
C ASP A 94 -8.38 12.49 -33.73
N TRP A 95 -9.31 11.57 -33.48
CA TRP A 95 -9.52 11.00 -32.15
C TRP A 95 -8.41 10.00 -31.77
N ILE A 96 -7.93 10.07 -30.52
CA ILE A 96 -6.84 9.20 -30.02
C ILE A 96 -7.19 7.72 -30.16
N ILE A 97 -8.48 7.38 -30.08
CA ILE A 97 -8.98 6.02 -30.18
C ILE A 97 -8.75 5.40 -31.57
N ASN A 98 -8.58 6.21 -32.60
CA ASN A 98 -8.29 5.71 -33.95
C ASN A 98 -6.84 5.25 -34.10
N SER A 99 -6.00 5.66 -33.16
CA SER A 99 -4.57 5.38 -33.20
C SER A 99 -4.22 4.06 -32.52
N VAL A 100 -5.14 3.39 -31.83
CA VAL A 100 -4.87 2.11 -31.18
C VAL A 100 -4.52 1.03 -32.20
N GLU A 101 -3.62 0.14 -31.82
CA GLU A 101 -3.13 -0.94 -32.69
C GLU A 101 -3.85 -2.26 -32.40
N TYR A 102 -4.13 -2.51 -31.12
CA TYR A 102 -4.85 -3.69 -30.65
C TYR A 102 -6.04 -3.23 -29.82
N GLN A 103 -7.18 -3.92 -29.99
CA GLN A 103 -8.39 -3.65 -29.24
C GLN A 103 -8.98 -4.97 -28.74
N ILE A 104 -9.38 -4.98 -27.47
CA ILE A 104 -10.10 -6.06 -26.84
C ILE A 104 -11.35 -5.50 -26.20
N VAL A 105 -12.44 -6.26 -26.23
CA VAL A 105 -13.63 -5.98 -25.43
C VAL A 105 -13.67 -6.95 -24.27
N PHE A 106 -14.13 -6.46 -23.13
CA PHE A 106 -14.48 -7.31 -22.01
C PHE A 106 -15.93 -7.10 -21.59
N ASN A 107 -16.56 -8.18 -21.15
CA ASN A 107 -17.94 -8.21 -20.65
C ASN A 107 -17.95 -8.97 -19.32
N LEU A 108 -18.20 -8.27 -18.22
CA LEU A 108 -18.47 -8.84 -16.91
C LEU A 108 -19.98 -8.94 -16.70
N TYR A 109 -20.51 -10.14 -16.53
CA TYR A 109 -21.95 -10.37 -16.40
C TYR A 109 -22.43 -10.14 -14.97
N LEU A 110 -23.48 -9.32 -14.83
CA LEU A 110 -23.97 -8.83 -13.53
C LEU A 110 -25.37 -9.33 -13.16
N ALA A 111 -26.05 -10.01 -14.08
CA ALA A 111 -27.33 -10.64 -13.83
C ALA A 111 -27.35 -12.06 -14.40
N PRO A 112 -27.92 -13.04 -13.69
CA PRO A 112 -28.17 -14.35 -14.28
C PRO A 112 -29.26 -14.20 -15.34
N VAL A 113 -29.05 -14.75 -16.52
CA VAL A 113 -30.04 -14.82 -17.59
C VAL A 113 -30.04 -16.19 -18.24
N ARG A 114 -31.12 -16.50 -18.95
CA ARG A 114 -31.22 -17.72 -19.77
C ARG A 114 -30.97 -17.33 -21.23
N ASP A 115 -30.05 -18.04 -21.88
CA ASP A 115 -29.55 -17.73 -23.23
C ASP A 115 -28.87 -16.35 -23.29
N GLY A 116 -28.83 -15.70 -24.46
CA GLY A 116 -28.14 -14.41 -24.61
C GLY A 116 -26.62 -14.51 -24.75
N ARG A 117 -26.13 -15.58 -25.37
CA ARG A 117 -24.69 -15.83 -25.54
C ARG A 117 -24.08 -14.83 -26.49
N THR A 118 -22.84 -14.45 -26.22
CA THR A 118 -22.01 -13.78 -27.22
C THR A 118 -21.30 -14.85 -28.04
N ILE A 119 -21.53 -14.84 -29.36
CA ILE A 119 -20.88 -15.73 -30.31
C ILE A 119 -19.76 -14.95 -30.98
N VAL A 120 -18.53 -15.43 -30.85
CA VAL A 120 -17.36 -14.82 -31.47
C VAL A 120 -16.86 -15.73 -32.59
N TYR A 121 -16.84 -15.22 -33.81
CA TYR A 121 -16.36 -15.94 -34.98
C TYR A 121 -14.87 -15.68 -35.18
N ASP A 122 -14.12 -16.69 -35.62
CA ASP A 122 -12.71 -16.59 -35.99
C ASP A 122 -12.54 -15.93 -37.37
N VAL A 123 -13.16 -14.76 -37.54
CA VAL A 123 -13.14 -13.94 -38.74
C VAL A 123 -12.90 -12.51 -38.30
N GLN A 124 -11.71 -11.98 -38.58
CA GLN A 124 -11.41 -10.58 -38.27
C GLN A 124 -11.90 -9.65 -39.37
N TRP A 125 -12.35 -8.47 -38.98
CA TRP A 125 -12.72 -7.43 -39.91
C TRP A 125 -11.56 -7.02 -40.82
N THR A 126 -11.88 -6.81 -42.09
CA THR A 126 -11.02 -6.27 -43.15
C THR A 126 -11.82 -5.26 -43.98
N GLN A 127 -11.13 -4.45 -44.78
CA GLN A 127 -11.80 -3.50 -45.69
C GLN A 127 -12.79 -4.18 -46.66
N ASP A 128 -12.51 -5.43 -47.06
CA ASP A 128 -13.42 -6.18 -47.94
C ASP A 128 -14.74 -6.57 -47.27
N ALA A 129 -14.78 -6.65 -45.93
CA ALA A 129 -16.01 -6.95 -45.19
C ALA A 129 -17.10 -5.90 -45.44
N LEU A 130 -16.73 -4.66 -45.84
CA LEU A 130 -17.67 -3.59 -46.16
C LEU A 130 -18.60 -3.91 -47.33
N LYS A 131 -18.17 -4.80 -48.23
CA LYS A 131 -19.01 -5.29 -49.33
C LYS A 131 -20.20 -6.12 -48.82
N GLN A 132 -20.09 -6.67 -47.61
CA GLN A 132 -21.08 -7.48 -46.94
C GLN A 132 -21.81 -6.72 -45.82
N ARG A 133 -21.52 -5.43 -45.65
CA ARG A 133 -22.22 -4.60 -44.66
C ARG A 133 -23.62 -4.31 -45.18
N ASP A 134 -24.62 -4.53 -44.34
CA ASP A 134 -26.00 -4.16 -44.64
C ASP A 134 -26.08 -2.62 -44.74
N PRO A 135 -26.52 -2.05 -45.88
CA PRO A 135 -26.59 -0.61 -46.06
C PRO A 135 -27.59 0.06 -45.10
N ASP A 136 -28.57 -0.70 -44.60
CA ASP A 136 -29.60 -0.17 -43.73
C ASP A 136 -29.34 -0.47 -42.25
N SER A 137 -28.28 -1.20 -41.87
CA SER A 137 -27.98 -1.53 -40.48
C SER A 137 -26.49 -1.46 -40.11
N TYR A 138 -26.19 -1.58 -38.83
CA TYR A 138 -24.82 -1.68 -38.33
C TYR A 138 -24.20 -3.08 -38.57
N GLY A 139 -25.01 -4.05 -39.06
CA GLY A 139 -24.62 -5.45 -39.19
C GLY A 139 -23.98 -5.84 -40.53
N TYR A 140 -23.41 -7.04 -40.55
CA TYR A 140 -22.86 -7.70 -41.72
C TYR A 140 -23.69 -8.94 -42.07
N HIS A 141 -23.73 -9.30 -43.35
CA HIS A 141 -24.34 -10.56 -43.80
C HIS A 141 -23.55 -11.78 -43.26
N HIS A 142 -24.28 -12.81 -42.82
CA HIS A 142 -23.71 -14.05 -42.28
C HIS A 142 -22.85 -14.84 -43.28
N ASP A 143 -22.93 -14.54 -44.58
CA ASP A 143 -22.03 -15.08 -45.60
C ASP A 143 -20.55 -14.83 -45.23
N LEU A 144 -20.27 -13.74 -44.52
CA LEU A 144 -18.93 -13.38 -44.05
C LEU A 144 -18.33 -14.37 -43.03
N VAL A 145 -19.18 -15.08 -42.30
CA VAL A 145 -18.78 -16.02 -41.24
C VAL A 145 -19.18 -17.47 -41.55
N SER A 146 -19.67 -17.72 -42.76
CA SER A 146 -20.09 -19.04 -43.19
C SER A 146 -18.94 -20.04 -43.12
N GLY A 147 -19.13 -21.13 -42.37
CA GLY A 147 -18.11 -22.16 -42.15
C GLY A 147 -16.98 -21.79 -41.19
N ALA A 148 -17.00 -20.60 -40.58
CA ALA A 148 -15.97 -20.18 -39.64
C ALA A 148 -16.05 -20.92 -38.30
N ARG A 149 -14.89 -21.05 -37.63
CA ARG A 149 -14.85 -21.49 -36.22
C ARG A 149 -15.50 -20.42 -35.34
N LYS A 150 -16.17 -20.85 -34.27
CA LYS A 150 -16.80 -19.94 -33.32
C LYS A 150 -16.65 -20.41 -31.88
N VAL A 151 -16.64 -19.45 -30.96
CA VAL A 151 -16.62 -19.64 -29.51
C VAL A 151 -17.84 -18.95 -28.90
N TYR A 152 -18.37 -19.55 -27.83
CA TYR A 152 -19.53 -19.03 -27.11
C TYR A 152 -19.08 -18.49 -25.75
N CYS A 153 -19.49 -17.26 -25.44
CA CYS A 153 -19.40 -16.68 -24.11
C CYS A 153 -20.78 -16.71 -23.45
N GLU A 154 -20.94 -17.64 -22.50
CA GLU A 154 -22.15 -17.79 -21.70
C GLU A 154 -22.28 -16.64 -20.69
N PRO A 155 -23.45 -15.97 -20.58
CA PRO A 155 -23.68 -14.88 -19.63
C PRO A 155 -23.92 -15.37 -18.20
N THR A 156 -22.90 -16.03 -17.64
CA THR A 156 -22.93 -16.53 -16.25
C THR A 156 -22.62 -15.40 -15.28
N LEU A 157 -23.42 -15.23 -14.24
CA LEU A 157 -23.21 -14.20 -13.21
C LEU A 157 -21.77 -14.21 -12.68
N GLY A 158 -21.11 -13.06 -12.71
CA GLY A 158 -19.72 -12.87 -12.26
C GLY A 158 -18.66 -13.34 -13.26
N ALA A 159 -19.03 -14.00 -14.37
CA ALA A 159 -18.07 -14.40 -15.38
C ALA A 159 -17.60 -13.20 -16.22
N LEU A 160 -16.32 -13.23 -16.58
CA LEU A 160 -15.67 -12.25 -17.44
C LEU A 160 -15.37 -12.90 -18.80
N CYS A 161 -15.99 -12.41 -19.86
CA CYS A 161 -15.65 -12.77 -21.23
C CYS A 161 -14.76 -11.68 -21.84
N MET A 162 -13.64 -12.07 -22.43
CA MET A 162 -12.72 -11.17 -23.14
C MET A 162 -12.42 -11.72 -24.52
N PHE A 163 -12.52 -10.87 -25.54
CA PHE A 163 -12.21 -11.27 -26.91
C PHE A 163 -11.77 -10.09 -27.76
N ASN A 164 -10.99 -10.39 -28.82
CA ASN A 164 -10.57 -9.39 -29.79
C ASN A 164 -11.80 -8.84 -30.50
N SER A 165 -12.11 -7.56 -30.29
CA SER A 165 -13.34 -6.95 -30.80
C SER A 165 -13.32 -6.75 -32.32
N ARG A 166 -12.15 -6.92 -32.96
CA ARG A 166 -12.00 -7.00 -34.41
C ARG A 166 -12.59 -8.28 -35.00
N ASN A 167 -12.76 -9.33 -34.20
CA ASN A 167 -13.45 -10.53 -34.63
C ASN A 167 -14.96 -10.24 -34.80
N MET A 168 -15.55 -10.77 -35.88
CA MET A 168 -16.99 -10.72 -36.10
C MET A 168 -17.70 -11.45 -34.96
N HIS A 169 -18.72 -10.82 -34.39
CA HIS A 169 -19.45 -11.37 -33.27
C HIS A 169 -20.92 -10.95 -33.29
N GLU A 170 -21.75 -11.72 -32.60
CA GLU A 170 -23.18 -11.44 -32.43
C GLU A 170 -23.63 -11.82 -31.03
N VAL A 171 -24.79 -11.32 -30.62
CA VAL A 171 -25.39 -11.63 -29.32
C VAL A 171 -26.76 -12.23 -29.55
N GLU A 172 -26.99 -13.42 -29.02
CA GLU A 172 -28.31 -14.06 -29.07
C GLU A 172 -29.32 -13.28 -28.24
N ALA A 173 -30.61 -13.44 -28.53
CA ALA A 173 -31.66 -12.92 -27.68
C ALA A 173 -31.70 -13.67 -26.34
N VAL A 174 -32.09 -12.97 -25.29
CA VAL A 174 -32.31 -13.54 -23.96
C VAL A 174 -33.71 -14.13 -23.90
N THR A 175 -33.87 -15.31 -23.31
CA THR A 175 -35.19 -15.86 -23.04
C THR A 175 -35.92 -14.98 -22.01
N PRO A 176 -37.10 -14.42 -22.32
CA PRO A 176 -37.79 -13.50 -21.43
C PRO A 176 -38.16 -14.15 -20.08
N GLU A 177 -37.75 -13.51 -18.99
CA GLU A 177 -38.13 -13.88 -17.61
C GLU A 177 -38.78 -12.66 -16.95
N GLU A 178 -40.06 -12.75 -16.58
CA GLU A 178 -40.77 -11.61 -15.98
C GLU A 178 -40.23 -11.28 -14.58
N MET A 179 -40.05 -9.98 -14.28
CA MET A 179 -39.53 -9.50 -13.00
C MET A 179 -40.43 -8.43 -12.39
N PRO A 180 -41.72 -8.73 -12.13
CA PRO A 180 -42.71 -7.73 -11.69
C PRO A 180 -42.38 -7.13 -10.31
N SER A 181 -41.69 -7.87 -9.44
CA SER A 181 -41.24 -7.40 -8.13
C SER A 181 -40.22 -6.25 -8.21
N LEU A 182 -39.53 -6.10 -9.34
CA LEU A 182 -38.58 -5.01 -9.61
C LEU A 182 -39.16 -3.95 -10.56
N GLY A 183 -40.46 -4.05 -10.90
CA GLY A 183 -41.11 -3.16 -11.86
C GLY A 183 -40.65 -3.33 -13.32
N LEU A 184 -39.95 -4.43 -13.63
CA LEU A 184 -39.41 -4.71 -14.96
C LEU A 184 -40.29 -5.70 -15.70
N LYS A 185 -40.56 -5.42 -16.98
CA LYS A 185 -41.29 -6.34 -17.85
C LYS A 185 -40.54 -7.67 -18.01
N TYR A 186 -39.24 -7.62 -18.27
CA TYR A 186 -38.36 -8.80 -18.33
C TYR A 186 -37.01 -8.52 -17.66
N ARG A 187 -36.37 -9.57 -17.13
CA ARG A 187 -35.02 -9.52 -16.57
C ARG A 187 -34.02 -9.08 -17.65
N PRO A 188 -33.21 -8.04 -17.41
CA PRO A 188 -32.19 -7.62 -18.36
C PRO A 188 -30.93 -8.50 -18.29
N ARG A 189 -30.31 -8.84 -19.43
CA ARG A 189 -28.90 -9.26 -19.46
C ARG A 189 -28.04 -8.02 -19.21
N LEU A 190 -27.66 -7.87 -17.95
CA LEU A 190 -26.87 -6.76 -17.45
C LEU A 190 -25.38 -7.12 -17.50
N CYS A 191 -24.56 -6.29 -18.13
CA CYS A 191 -23.12 -6.45 -18.14
C CYS A 191 -22.37 -5.12 -17.94
N LEU A 192 -21.21 -5.20 -17.29
CA LEU A 192 -20.18 -4.16 -17.32
C LEU A 192 -19.25 -4.44 -18.51
N SER A 193 -19.27 -3.56 -19.49
CA SER A 193 -18.63 -3.73 -20.79
C SER A 193 -17.84 -2.50 -21.19
N SER A 194 -16.58 -2.67 -21.55
CA SER A 194 -15.80 -1.60 -22.16
C SER A 194 -14.77 -2.14 -23.15
N PHE A 195 -14.30 -1.25 -24.02
CA PHE A 195 -13.18 -1.50 -24.90
C PHE A 195 -11.89 -1.06 -24.24
N MET A 196 -10.86 -1.85 -24.46
CA MET A 196 -9.50 -1.58 -24.01
C MET A 196 -8.58 -1.66 -25.23
N GLY A 197 -7.83 -0.61 -25.45
CA GLY A 197 -7.03 -0.42 -26.66
C GLY A 197 -5.60 -0.05 -26.33
N LEU A 198 -4.66 -0.69 -27.01
CA LEU A 198 -3.24 -0.39 -26.85
C LEU A 198 -2.82 0.70 -27.85
N LEU A 199 -2.39 1.84 -27.32
CA LEU A 199 -1.67 2.85 -28.07
C LEU A 199 -0.16 2.61 -27.92
N PRO A 200 0.56 2.20 -28.99
CA PRO A 200 1.98 1.90 -28.91
C PRO A 200 2.81 3.16 -28.64
N SER A 201 4.01 2.97 -28.09
CA SER A 201 4.96 4.07 -27.79
C SER A 201 5.27 4.95 -29.00
N SER A 202 5.34 4.34 -30.20
CA SER A 202 5.53 5.02 -31.48
C SER A 202 4.43 6.04 -31.81
N LYS A 203 3.23 5.87 -31.27
CA LYS A 203 2.07 6.76 -31.46
C LYS A 203 1.74 7.61 -30.23
N SER A 204 2.16 7.20 -29.03
CA SER A 204 1.91 7.95 -27.79
C SER A 204 2.95 9.03 -27.50
N GLY A 205 4.12 8.99 -28.15
CA GLY A 205 5.23 9.91 -27.86
C GLY A 205 5.94 9.63 -26.53
N GLY A 206 5.68 8.47 -25.92
CA GLY A 206 6.18 8.09 -24.59
C GLY A 206 5.99 6.59 -24.30
N LYS A 207 5.56 6.24 -23.09
CA LYS A 207 5.24 4.85 -22.72
C LYS A 207 4.04 4.33 -23.55
N PRO A 208 3.92 3.02 -23.80
CA PRO A 208 2.68 2.44 -24.30
C PRO A 208 1.52 2.82 -23.37
N ARG A 209 0.35 3.11 -23.96
CA ARG A 209 -0.84 3.49 -23.18
C ARG A 209 -1.95 2.48 -23.40
N LEU A 210 -2.52 2.00 -22.31
CA LEU A 210 -3.73 1.19 -22.32
C LEU A 210 -4.91 2.13 -22.06
N ILE A 211 -5.73 2.30 -23.09
CA ILE A 211 -6.81 3.28 -23.08
C ILE A 211 -8.14 2.55 -22.92
N PHE A 212 -8.98 3.01 -22.00
CA PHE A 212 -10.34 2.53 -21.82
C PHE A 212 -11.36 3.52 -22.38
N TRP A 213 -12.39 3.02 -23.05
CA TRP A 213 -13.47 3.85 -23.56
C TRP A 213 -14.49 4.06 -22.45
N SER A 214 -14.64 5.31 -22.04
CA SER A 214 -15.65 5.74 -21.08
C SER A 214 -15.90 7.23 -21.26
N ARG A 215 -17.11 7.70 -20.95
CA ARG A 215 -17.43 9.14 -20.98
C ARG A 215 -16.80 9.84 -19.78
N ARG A 216 -16.36 11.09 -19.98
CA ARG A 216 -15.84 12.03 -18.96
C ARG A 216 -16.86 12.28 -17.84
N GLY A 217 -17.05 11.31 -16.96
CA GLY A 217 -17.60 11.45 -15.61
C GLY A 217 -16.50 11.27 -14.54
N HIS A 218 -15.37 10.66 -14.89
CA HIS A 218 -14.19 10.65 -14.04
C HIS A 218 -13.36 11.92 -14.28
N GLN A 219 -13.82 13.03 -13.72
CA GLN A 219 -12.86 13.79 -12.94
C GLN A 219 -12.55 12.92 -11.73
N VAL A 220 -11.26 12.62 -11.53
CA VAL A 220 -10.76 12.23 -10.21
C VAL A 220 -10.97 13.46 -9.31
N LEU A 221 -12.20 13.67 -8.89
CA LEU A 221 -12.61 14.72 -7.97
C LEU A 221 -13.43 14.05 -6.89
N GLU A 222 -12.81 13.91 -5.73
CA GLU A 222 -13.42 14.38 -4.48
C GLU A 222 -14.90 14.03 -4.25
N LEU A 223 -15.27 12.75 -4.33
CA LEU A 223 -16.56 12.28 -3.82
C LEU A 223 -16.40 11.03 -2.96
N GLU A 224 -15.66 11.24 -1.88
CA GLU A 224 -15.76 10.57 -0.57
C GLU A 224 -17.16 10.64 0.08
N LYS A 225 -18.27 10.91 -0.63
CA LYS A 225 -19.49 11.42 0.03
C LYS A 225 -20.76 10.58 0.02
N GLN A 226 -20.87 9.43 -0.63
CA GLN A 226 -22.10 8.61 -0.53
C GLN A 226 -21.80 7.10 -0.54
N ARG A 227 -21.68 6.53 0.67
CA ARG A 227 -21.77 5.08 0.96
C ARG A 227 -23.17 4.81 1.53
N GLN A 228 -23.89 3.79 1.04
CA GLN A 228 -24.87 3.07 1.86
C GLN A 228 -24.15 1.96 2.65
N PRO A 229 -24.67 1.60 3.84
CA PRO A 229 -23.81 1.19 4.94
C PRO A 229 -23.27 -0.22 4.68
N GLU A 230 -21.95 -0.29 4.46
CA GLU A 230 -21.14 -1.31 5.13
C GLU A 230 -21.76 -1.52 6.53
N PRO A 231 -21.95 -2.76 7.02
CA PRO A 231 -22.36 -2.95 8.42
C PRO A 231 -21.57 -1.94 9.22
N ASN A 232 -22.22 -1.12 10.06
CA ASN A 232 -21.61 0.06 10.68
C ASN A 232 -20.44 -0.38 11.58
N LEU A 233 -19.34 -0.71 10.94
CA LEU A 233 -18.12 -1.24 11.45
C LEU A 233 -17.49 0.02 12.00
N ALA A 234 -17.42 0.11 13.32
CA ALA A 234 -16.93 1.31 14.01
C ALA A 234 -15.62 1.87 13.42
N TRP A 235 -14.84 1.02 12.75
CA TRP A 235 -13.56 1.32 12.13
C TRP A 235 -13.60 1.69 10.63
N SER A 236 -14.64 1.36 9.85
CA SER A 236 -14.62 1.51 8.37
C SER A 236 -14.71 2.95 7.88
N HIS A 237 -15.02 3.87 8.81
CA HIS A 237 -15.06 5.32 8.63
C HIS A 237 -14.16 6.05 9.64
N SER A 238 -13.30 5.33 10.35
CA SER A 238 -12.47 5.91 11.41
C SER A 238 -11.37 6.77 10.78
N ASP A 239 -11.38 8.06 11.10
CA ASP A 239 -10.33 9.03 10.84
C ASP A 239 -9.39 9.16 12.05
N GLU A 240 -9.46 8.24 13.02
CA GLU A 240 -8.73 8.34 14.29
C GLU A 240 -7.23 8.51 14.13
N ALA A 241 -6.65 7.84 13.14
CA ALA A 241 -5.22 7.90 12.84
C ALA A 241 -4.86 9.05 11.86
N SER A 242 -5.86 9.70 11.26
CA SER A 242 -5.65 10.67 10.17
C SER A 242 -4.83 11.90 10.59
N ASN A 243 -4.95 12.30 11.86
CA ASN A 243 -4.29 13.45 12.46
C ASN A 243 -3.42 13.08 13.68
N ASP A 244 -2.99 11.81 13.76
CA ASP A 244 -2.25 11.29 14.90
C ASP A 244 -0.74 11.29 14.66
N PHE A 245 -0.08 12.35 15.10
CA PHE A 245 1.37 12.53 14.93
C PHE A 245 2.17 12.02 16.13
N ARG A 246 1.50 11.44 17.14
CA ARG A 246 2.14 10.98 18.38
C ARG A 246 3.15 9.86 18.14
N SER A 247 2.77 8.92 17.27
CA SER A 247 3.55 7.73 16.96
C SER A 247 2.87 6.94 15.83
N ASP A 248 3.67 6.20 15.07
CA ASP A 248 3.20 5.24 14.09
C ASP A 248 2.59 3.96 14.71
N ILE A 249 2.56 3.83 16.03
CA ILE A 249 1.78 2.77 16.72
C ILE A 249 0.26 3.01 16.67
N PHE A 250 -0.16 4.24 16.35
CA PHE A 250 -1.59 4.60 16.29
C PHE A 250 -2.22 4.27 14.93
N THR A 251 -1.45 3.71 14.00
CA THR A 251 -1.98 3.15 12.76
C THR A 251 -3.08 2.13 13.03
N LYS A 252 -4.09 2.10 12.15
CA LYS A 252 -5.20 1.15 12.21
C LYS A 252 -5.11 0.15 11.07
N PRO A 253 -5.53 -1.11 11.28
CA PRO A 253 -5.59 -2.10 10.20
C PRO A 253 -6.39 -1.59 9.01
N THR A 254 -5.89 -1.82 7.80
CA THR A 254 -6.62 -1.50 6.57
C THR A 254 -7.73 -2.53 6.30
N LEU A 255 -8.68 -2.18 5.43
CA LEU A 255 -9.72 -3.11 4.97
C LEU A 255 -9.13 -4.46 4.49
N PRO A 256 -8.09 -4.49 3.61
CA PRO A 256 -7.42 -5.74 3.25
C PRO A 256 -6.82 -6.53 4.42
N MET A 257 -6.27 -5.86 5.43
CA MET A 257 -5.75 -6.55 6.62
C MET A 257 -6.88 -7.22 7.40
N LEU A 258 -8.02 -6.56 7.52
CA LEU A 258 -9.18 -7.09 8.24
C LEU A 258 -9.83 -8.24 7.47
N ASP A 259 -9.90 -8.15 6.15
CA ASP A 259 -10.31 -9.27 5.30
C ASP A 259 -9.37 -10.48 5.45
N ALA A 260 -8.07 -10.26 5.57
CA ALA A 260 -7.12 -11.34 5.84
C ALA A 260 -7.36 -12.02 7.20
N ILE A 261 -7.81 -11.28 8.22
CA ILE A 261 -8.21 -11.86 9.51
C ILE A 261 -9.45 -12.76 9.34
N ILE A 262 -10.43 -12.36 8.52
CA ILE A 262 -11.64 -13.15 8.27
C ILE A 262 -11.30 -14.47 7.57
N ASN A 263 -10.32 -14.47 6.68
CA ASN A 263 -9.99 -15.61 5.81
C ASN A 263 -8.81 -16.48 6.32
N THR A 264 -8.24 -16.19 7.49
CA THR A 264 -7.08 -16.92 8.01
C THR A 264 -7.43 -18.31 8.55
N THR A 265 -6.42 -19.18 8.62
CA THR A 265 -6.50 -20.41 9.43
C THR A 265 -6.51 -20.11 10.93
N LEU A 266 -7.06 -21.05 11.72
CA LEU A 266 -7.16 -20.97 13.19
C LEU A 266 -6.51 -22.18 13.88
N GLY A 267 -5.44 -22.74 13.28
CA GLY A 267 -4.71 -23.89 13.84
C GLY A 267 -3.96 -23.55 15.13
N ASP A 268 -3.44 -24.55 15.83
CA ASP A 268 -2.63 -24.30 17.03
C ASP A 268 -1.16 -24.02 16.64
N ASN A 269 -0.72 -22.77 16.82
CA ASN A 269 0.65 -22.35 16.52
C ASN A 269 1.70 -22.91 17.49
N VAL A 270 1.34 -23.33 18.71
CA VAL A 270 2.28 -24.03 19.62
C VAL A 270 2.57 -25.44 19.09
N MET A 271 1.57 -26.08 18.50
CA MET A 271 1.71 -27.38 17.83
C MET A 271 2.23 -27.26 16.38
N GLU A 272 2.48 -26.03 15.92
CA GLU A 272 2.91 -25.71 14.55
C GLU A 272 1.88 -26.13 13.46
N GLU A 273 0.60 -26.17 13.82
CA GLU A 273 -0.52 -26.58 12.94
C GLU A 273 -1.20 -25.38 12.24
N ASP A 274 -0.86 -24.15 12.60
CA ASP A 274 -1.38 -22.94 11.95
C ASP A 274 -0.60 -22.62 10.65
N SER A 275 -1.13 -23.12 9.53
CA SER A 275 -0.48 -22.96 8.21
C SER A 275 -0.29 -21.50 7.76
N THR A 276 -1.19 -20.59 8.15
CA THR A 276 -1.04 -19.15 7.81
C THR A 276 0.17 -18.56 8.53
N THR A 277 0.32 -18.91 9.81
CA THR A 277 1.44 -18.45 10.63
C THR A 277 2.78 -19.04 10.17
N ASN A 278 2.82 -20.34 9.86
CA ASN A 278 4.04 -20.98 9.37
C ASN A 278 4.53 -20.34 8.07
N ARG A 279 3.64 -20.16 7.09
CA ARG A 279 3.98 -19.51 5.80
C ARG A 279 4.41 -18.06 5.98
N PHE A 280 3.81 -17.34 6.92
CA PHE A 280 4.22 -15.98 7.25
C PHE A 280 5.64 -15.95 7.83
N GLN A 281 5.96 -16.85 8.76
CA GLN A 281 7.29 -16.91 9.36
C GLN A 281 8.37 -17.30 8.33
N GLU A 282 8.09 -18.28 7.46
CA GLU A 282 8.96 -18.65 6.34
C GLU A 282 9.23 -17.46 5.42
N TYR A 283 8.18 -16.73 5.05
CA TYR A 283 8.29 -15.56 4.19
C TYR A 283 9.15 -14.45 4.80
N VAL A 284 8.98 -14.13 6.09
CA VAL A 284 9.81 -13.10 6.75
C VAL A 284 11.26 -13.56 6.86
N ALA A 285 11.50 -14.84 7.12
CA ALA A 285 12.86 -15.40 7.14
C ALA A 285 13.54 -15.26 5.77
N GLU A 286 12.82 -15.56 4.69
CA GLU A 286 13.29 -15.44 3.31
C GLU A 286 13.62 -13.98 2.92
N LEU A 287 12.74 -13.03 3.24
CA LEU A 287 12.96 -11.60 2.98
C LEU A 287 14.24 -11.07 3.63
N VAL A 288 14.50 -11.53 4.85
CA VAL A 288 15.65 -11.14 5.65
C VAL A 288 16.91 -11.93 5.26
N GLY A 289 16.77 -13.12 4.70
CA GLY A 289 17.89 -14.02 4.43
C GLY A 289 18.39 -14.78 5.65
N HIS A 290 17.54 -15.00 6.65
CA HIS A 290 17.81 -15.89 7.80
C HIS A 290 17.12 -17.25 7.61
N ASP A 291 17.57 -18.27 8.34
CA ASP A 291 17.02 -19.63 8.21
C ASP A 291 15.58 -19.75 8.71
N ALA A 292 15.22 -18.98 9.74
CA ALA A 292 13.92 -19.10 10.41
C ALA A 292 13.48 -17.78 11.04
N SER A 293 12.18 -17.70 11.33
CA SER A 293 11.59 -16.61 12.08
C SER A 293 10.51 -17.09 13.07
N LEU A 294 10.21 -16.25 14.06
CA LEU A 294 9.31 -16.54 15.16
C LEU A 294 8.39 -15.33 15.41
N LEU A 295 7.09 -15.53 15.25
CA LEU A 295 6.09 -14.53 15.64
C LEU A 295 6.09 -14.34 17.16
N VAL A 296 6.05 -13.08 17.60
CA VAL A 296 5.95 -12.66 19.01
C VAL A 296 4.92 -11.54 19.16
N MET A 297 4.43 -11.31 20.39
CA MET A 297 3.31 -10.40 20.66
C MET A 297 3.63 -8.92 20.49
N SER A 298 4.88 -8.53 20.72
CA SER A 298 5.32 -7.14 20.71
C SER A 298 6.81 -7.04 20.42
N GLY A 299 7.27 -5.83 20.08
CA GLY A 299 8.70 -5.56 19.88
C GLY A 299 9.51 -5.82 21.14
N THR A 300 9.03 -5.34 22.29
CA THR A 300 9.62 -5.62 23.61
C THR A 300 9.75 -7.12 23.86
N MET A 301 8.70 -7.91 23.63
CA MET A 301 8.81 -9.36 23.77
C MET A 301 9.87 -9.93 22.81
N GLY A 302 9.93 -9.45 21.57
CA GLY A 302 10.91 -9.89 20.59
C GLY A 302 12.36 -9.63 21.03
N ASN A 303 12.66 -8.43 21.52
CA ASN A 303 13.97 -8.09 22.07
C ASN A 303 14.28 -8.97 23.28
N GLN A 304 13.37 -9.08 24.24
CA GLN A 304 13.58 -9.90 25.44
C GLN A 304 13.76 -11.39 25.13
N VAL A 305 12.98 -11.94 24.18
CA VAL A 305 13.15 -13.31 23.68
C VAL A 305 14.53 -13.46 23.03
N ALA A 306 14.93 -12.54 22.16
CA ALA A 306 16.20 -12.62 21.45
C ALA A 306 17.40 -12.54 22.41
N LEU A 307 17.41 -11.55 23.31
CA LEU A 307 18.46 -11.34 24.30
C LEU A 307 18.56 -12.53 25.26
N ARG A 308 17.43 -13.03 25.78
CA ARG A 308 17.43 -14.19 26.68
C ARG A 308 17.88 -15.48 25.98
N THR A 309 17.62 -15.60 24.68
CA THR A 309 18.03 -16.77 23.88
C THR A 309 19.53 -16.76 23.60
N ALA A 310 20.11 -15.58 23.38
CA ALA A 310 21.55 -15.40 23.16
C ALA A 310 22.35 -15.46 24.47
N LEU A 311 21.82 -14.97 25.59
CA LEU A 311 22.45 -15.03 26.91
C LEU A 311 22.00 -16.25 27.71
N THR A 312 22.87 -17.25 27.78
CA THR A 312 22.58 -18.51 28.47
C THR A 312 22.77 -18.45 29.99
N ALA A 313 23.73 -17.67 30.49
CA ALA A 313 24.02 -17.50 31.91
C ALA A 313 24.70 -16.14 32.22
N PRO A 314 24.63 -15.63 33.45
CA PRO A 314 25.52 -14.55 33.93
C PRO A 314 26.92 -15.09 34.26
N PRO A 315 27.95 -14.23 34.42
CA PRO A 315 27.91 -12.77 34.27
C PRO A 315 28.25 -12.34 32.84
N HIS A 316 27.36 -11.60 32.16
CA HIS A 316 27.64 -11.06 30.84
C HIS A 316 27.00 -9.69 30.65
N SER A 317 27.57 -8.89 29.75
CA SER A 317 27.05 -7.58 29.39
C SER A 317 26.51 -7.52 27.97
N ILE A 318 25.56 -6.60 27.78
CA ILE A 318 25.01 -6.18 26.49
C ILE A 318 25.50 -4.77 26.21
N LEU A 319 26.21 -4.55 25.12
CA LEU A 319 26.60 -3.20 24.68
C LEU A 319 25.50 -2.64 23.78
N ALA A 320 25.03 -1.42 24.08
CA ALA A 320 23.97 -0.75 23.32
C ALA A 320 24.13 0.77 23.33
N ASP A 321 23.52 1.45 22.35
CA ASP A 321 23.40 2.91 22.38
C ASP A 321 22.56 3.32 23.59
N HIS A 322 22.97 4.35 24.32
CA HIS A 322 22.25 4.85 25.49
C HIS A 322 20.78 5.24 25.21
N ARG A 323 20.45 5.58 23.96
CA ARG A 323 19.08 5.91 23.52
C ARG A 323 18.23 4.69 23.20
N GLY A 324 18.86 3.52 23.01
CA GLY A 324 18.19 2.34 22.49
C GLY A 324 16.99 1.90 23.32
N HIS A 325 15.99 1.34 22.67
CA HIS A 325 14.71 0.98 23.27
C HIS A 325 14.87 -0.04 24.40
N ILE A 326 15.76 -1.02 24.22
CA ILE A 326 16.10 -2.02 25.25
C ILE A 326 16.67 -1.41 26.53
N VAL A 327 17.21 -0.18 26.45
CA VAL A 327 17.77 0.59 27.56
C VAL A 327 16.67 1.44 28.22
N THR A 328 15.89 2.15 27.42
CA THR A 328 15.08 3.29 27.87
C THR A 328 13.58 3.00 27.99
N PHE A 329 13.05 2.05 27.22
CA PHE A 329 11.60 1.87 27.05
C PHE A 329 11.11 0.43 27.31
N GLU A 330 11.96 -0.44 27.87
CA GLU A 330 11.62 -1.84 28.19
C GLU A 330 11.68 -2.15 29.69
N SER A 331 11.56 -1.13 30.53
CA SER A 331 11.46 -1.27 32.00
C SER A 331 12.61 -2.05 32.63
N GLY A 332 13.81 -1.98 32.05
CA GLY A 332 14.98 -2.74 32.52
C GLY A 332 14.86 -4.26 32.27
N GLY A 333 14.02 -4.70 31.34
CA GLY A 333 13.75 -6.11 31.06
C GLY A 333 15.02 -6.93 30.81
N ALA A 334 15.97 -6.39 30.03
CA ALA A 334 17.21 -7.09 29.74
C ALA A 334 18.02 -7.39 31.02
N ALA A 335 18.11 -6.44 31.95
CA ALA A 335 18.78 -6.65 33.23
C ALA A 335 18.02 -7.65 34.12
N ALA A 336 16.70 -7.48 34.26
CA ALA A 336 15.87 -8.31 35.14
C ALA A 336 15.74 -9.76 34.65
N MET A 337 15.63 -9.97 33.34
CA MET A 337 15.31 -11.27 32.75
C MET A 337 16.54 -12.04 32.29
N CYS A 338 17.60 -11.35 31.88
CA CYS A 338 18.82 -11.99 31.40
C CYS A 338 19.93 -12.02 32.46
N GLY A 339 19.79 -11.28 33.57
CA GLY A 339 20.85 -11.13 34.56
C GLY A 339 22.10 -10.45 34.00
N ALA A 340 21.89 -9.53 33.04
CA ALA A 340 22.96 -8.93 32.25
C ALA A 340 23.16 -7.45 32.60
N LEU A 341 24.42 -7.01 32.63
CA LEU A 341 24.73 -5.59 32.69
C LEU A 341 24.47 -4.95 31.31
N ILE A 342 23.73 -3.85 31.26
CA ILE A 342 23.62 -3.06 30.03
C ILE A 342 24.73 -2.00 30.05
N ARG A 343 25.69 -2.13 29.12
CA ARG A 343 26.76 -1.16 28.87
C ARG A 343 26.26 -0.14 27.86
N THR A 344 25.74 0.97 28.36
CA THR A 344 25.25 2.07 27.52
C THR A 344 26.39 2.90 26.98
N VAL A 345 26.31 3.26 25.70
CA VAL A 345 27.35 4.03 24.99
C VAL A 345 26.72 5.24 24.30
N VAL A 346 27.35 6.39 24.46
CA VAL A 346 27.03 7.59 23.68
C VAL A 346 27.88 7.56 22.40
N PRO A 347 27.28 7.57 21.20
CA PRO A 347 28.05 7.52 19.96
C PRO A 347 28.90 8.78 19.79
N SER A 348 30.17 8.60 19.45
CA SER A 348 31.11 9.72 19.33
C SER A 348 30.80 10.66 18.17
N ASN A 349 30.08 10.18 17.16
CA ASN A 349 29.61 10.98 16.01
C ASN A 349 28.24 11.65 16.23
N GLY A 350 27.60 11.45 17.39
CA GLY A 350 26.27 11.99 17.70
C GLY A 350 25.09 11.35 16.96
N HIS A 351 25.33 10.37 16.09
CA HIS A 351 24.32 9.77 15.21
C HIS A 351 24.05 8.29 15.53
N HIS A 352 25.07 7.44 15.43
CA HIS A 352 24.95 5.98 15.59
C HIS A 352 26.28 5.41 16.15
N LEU A 353 26.23 4.25 16.78
CA LEU A 353 27.46 3.60 17.28
C LEU A 353 28.41 3.24 16.15
N THR A 354 29.67 3.68 16.27
CA THR A 354 30.75 3.30 15.35
C THR A 354 31.50 2.08 15.85
N LEU A 355 32.29 1.44 14.98
CA LEU A 355 33.18 0.33 15.39
C LEU A 355 34.15 0.76 16.51
N ASP A 356 34.66 1.99 16.47
CA ASP A 356 35.58 2.49 17.49
C ASP A 356 34.89 2.68 18.84
N ASP A 357 33.62 3.14 18.84
CA ASP A 357 32.82 3.20 20.05
C ASP A 357 32.60 1.81 20.65
N VAL A 358 32.29 0.81 19.82
CA VAL A 358 32.12 -0.57 20.26
C VAL A 358 33.42 -1.13 20.86
N LYS A 359 34.55 -1.01 20.14
CA LYS A 359 35.87 -1.49 20.61
C LYS A 359 36.29 -0.86 21.93
N ARG A 360 36.01 0.43 22.12
CA ARG A 360 36.39 1.18 23.32
C ARG A 360 35.62 0.72 24.56
N HIS A 361 34.37 0.30 24.40
CA HIS A 361 33.47 0.06 25.54
C HIS A 361 33.16 -1.41 25.78
N ALA A 362 33.40 -2.29 24.81
CA ALA A 362 33.25 -3.73 24.95
C ALA A 362 34.29 -4.29 25.94
N THR A 363 33.81 -5.11 26.87
CA THR A 363 34.66 -5.83 27.82
C THR A 363 35.00 -7.19 27.22
N LEU A 364 36.23 -7.34 26.75
CA LEU A 364 36.71 -8.59 26.15
C LEU A 364 37.43 -9.52 27.13
N THR A 365 37.83 -8.99 28.30
CA THR A 365 38.45 -9.75 29.39
C THR A 365 37.39 -10.46 30.24
N ASP A 366 37.81 -11.52 30.92
CA ASP A 366 36.95 -12.40 31.72
C ASP A 366 37.46 -12.60 33.16
N THR A 367 38.09 -11.57 33.74
CA THR A 367 38.52 -11.63 35.14
C THR A 367 37.33 -11.58 36.09
N VAL A 368 37.55 -11.89 37.37
CA VAL A 368 36.48 -11.87 38.40
C VAL A 368 35.84 -10.49 38.61
N TYR A 369 36.49 -9.42 38.14
CA TYR A 369 35.97 -8.04 38.21
C TYR A 369 35.15 -7.66 36.98
N ASP A 370 35.17 -8.48 35.92
CA ASP A 370 34.61 -8.14 34.62
C ASP A 370 33.17 -8.63 34.45
N CYS A 371 32.48 -7.98 33.53
CA CYS A 371 31.23 -8.45 32.94
C CYS A 371 31.44 -8.53 31.42
N PRO A 372 31.89 -9.69 30.89
CA PRO A 372 32.28 -9.81 29.49
C PRO A 372 31.12 -9.49 28.54
N THR A 373 31.41 -8.73 27.49
CA THR A 373 30.42 -8.42 26.45
C THR A 373 30.14 -9.66 25.61
N ARG A 374 28.88 -10.06 25.55
CA ARG A 374 28.42 -11.20 24.74
C ARG A 374 27.34 -10.85 23.73
N ILE A 375 26.75 -9.67 23.85
CA ILE A 375 25.84 -9.12 22.85
C ILE A 375 26.24 -7.69 22.54
N ILE A 376 26.25 -7.36 21.24
CA ILE A 376 26.14 -5.99 20.76
C ILE A 376 24.73 -5.85 20.20
N SER A 377 23.94 -4.97 20.82
CA SER A 377 22.58 -4.67 20.38
C SER A 377 22.57 -3.31 19.69
N LEU A 378 22.34 -3.32 18.38
CA LEU A 378 22.14 -2.11 17.59
C LEU A 378 20.64 -1.86 17.42
N GLU A 379 20.26 -0.62 17.10
CA GLU A 379 18.89 -0.25 16.78
C GLU A 379 18.86 0.47 15.43
N ASN A 380 18.00 0.03 14.52
CA ASN A 380 17.85 0.66 13.20
C ASN A 380 16.39 0.62 12.73
N THR A 381 15.70 1.75 12.59
CA THR A 381 16.18 3.13 12.86
C THR A 381 16.28 3.45 14.35
N LEU A 382 17.25 4.27 14.75
CA LEU A 382 17.30 4.89 16.07
C LEU A 382 16.89 6.36 15.97
N TRP A 383 15.81 6.76 16.64
CA TRP A 383 15.21 8.10 16.51
C TRP A 383 14.93 8.51 15.04
N GLY A 384 14.58 7.53 14.19
CA GLY A 384 14.31 7.75 12.77
C GLY A 384 15.54 7.96 11.89
N THR A 385 16.75 7.91 12.46
CA THR A 385 18.01 7.93 11.71
C THR A 385 18.38 6.53 11.21
N VAL A 386 19.01 6.47 10.04
CA VAL A 386 19.40 5.24 9.34
C VAL A 386 20.87 4.98 9.58
N MET A 387 21.19 3.89 10.27
CA MET A 387 22.59 3.48 10.44
C MET A 387 23.15 2.99 9.09
N PRO A 388 24.33 3.48 8.64
CA PRO A 388 24.93 3.03 7.39
C PRO A 388 25.27 1.54 7.40
N LEU A 389 25.06 0.87 6.26
CA LEU A 389 25.36 -0.54 6.10
C LEU A 389 26.85 -0.87 6.29
N SER A 390 27.75 0.06 5.91
CA SER A 390 29.19 -0.07 6.13
C SER A 390 29.55 -0.22 7.60
N ASP A 391 28.93 0.58 8.48
CA ASP A 391 29.18 0.54 9.92
C ASP A 391 28.59 -0.71 10.56
N MET A 392 27.38 -1.12 10.14
CA MET A 392 26.79 -2.40 10.58
C MET A 392 27.69 -3.59 10.20
N ARG A 393 28.23 -3.62 8.97
CA ARG A 393 29.15 -4.65 8.50
C ARG A 393 30.48 -4.63 9.28
N ALA A 394 31.06 -3.46 9.51
CA ALA A 394 32.32 -3.32 10.23
C ALA A 394 32.22 -3.82 11.68
N ILE A 395 31.14 -3.46 12.39
CA ILE A 395 30.87 -3.94 13.75
C ILE A 395 30.63 -5.45 13.74
N SER A 396 29.81 -5.96 12.83
CA SER A 396 29.51 -7.38 12.71
C SER A 396 30.76 -8.24 12.46
N GLN A 397 31.62 -7.82 11.53
CA GLN A 397 32.88 -8.52 11.22
C GLN A 397 33.80 -8.57 12.44
N TRP A 398 33.93 -7.46 13.17
CA TRP A 398 34.73 -7.41 14.39
C TRP A 398 34.14 -8.26 15.52
N ALA A 399 32.82 -8.23 15.71
CA ALA A 399 32.13 -9.03 16.72
C ALA A 399 32.34 -10.53 16.49
N ARG A 400 32.25 -10.96 15.23
CA ARG A 400 32.48 -12.35 14.81
C ARG A 400 33.94 -12.80 14.93
N SER A 401 34.90 -11.87 14.90
CA SER A 401 36.32 -12.19 15.05
C SER A 401 36.78 -12.37 16.50
N GLN A 402 35.89 -12.14 17.48
CA GLN A 402 36.21 -12.35 18.90
C GLN A 402 36.18 -13.84 19.27
N ASP A 403 36.79 -14.18 20.41
CA ASP A 403 36.78 -15.53 20.96
C ASP A 403 36.26 -15.54 22.42
N PRO A 404 35.05 -16.05 22.69
CA PRO A 404 34.07 -16.50 21.69
C PRO A 404 33.49 -15.32 20.87
N PRO A 405 32.91 -15.56 19.68
CA PRO A 405 32.21 -14.54 18.91
C PRO A 405 31.14 -13.82 19.74
N ILE A 406 31.05 -12.50 19.59
CA ILE A 406 30.02 -11.68 20.23
C ILE A 406 28.76 -11.71 19.36
N HIS A 407 27.61 -12.04 19.96
CA HIS A 407 26.34 -12.13 19.24
C HIS A 407 25.84 -10.74 18.81
N MET A 408 25.53 -10.58 17.53
CA MET A 408 24.96 -9.37 16.96
C MET A 408 23.44 -9.42 16.98
N HIS A 409 22.81 -8.52 17.73
CA HIS A 409 21.35 -8.36 17.75
C HIS A 409 20.95 -7.01 17.16
N LEU A 410 19.88 -7.00 16.36
CA LEU A 410 19.24 -5.77 15.90
C LEU A 410 17.84 -5.61 16.50
N ASP A 411 17.62 -4.52 17.23
CA ASP A 411 16.29 -3.94 17.35
C ASP A 411 15.94 -3.23 16.04
N GLY A 412 15.19 -3.94 15.20
CA GLY A 412 14.73 -3.50 13.89
C GLY A 412 13.27 -3.09 13.93
N ALA A 413 12.77 -2.56 15.05
CA ALA A 413 11.39 -2.11 15.20
C ALA A 413 10.90 -1.24 14.04
N ARG A 414 11.79 -0.47 13.41
CA ARG A 414 11.51 0.34 12.21
C ARG A 414 12.49 0.07 11.08
N LEU A 415 13.05 -1.13 10.97
CA LEU A 415 13.95 -1.47 9.87
C LEU A 415 13.27 -1.33 8.50
N TRP A 416 11.95 -1.59 8.44
CA TRP A 416 11.14 -1.36 7.25
C TRP A 416 11.21 0.08 6.73
N GLU A 417 11.24 1.08 7.63
CA GLU A 417 11.40 2.49 7.27
C GLU A 417 12.80 2.75 6.69
N ALA A 418 13.84 2.22 7.34
CA ALA A 418 15.22 2.36 6.87
C ALA A 418 15.40 1.76 5.46
N VAL A 419 14.84 0.56 5.21
CA VAL A 419 14.90 -0.09 3.89
C VAL A 419 14.09 0.69 2.85
N ALA A 420 12.93 1.23 3.21
CA ALA A 420 12.10 2.02 2.29
C ALA A 420 12.77 3.34 1.82
N THR A 421 13.84 3.79 2.49
CA THR A 421 14.65 4.91 1.99
C THR A 421 15.41 4.56 0.70
N GLY A 422 15.69 3.27 0.47
CA GLY A 422 16.53 2.76 -0.61
C GLY A 422 18.02 2.63 -0.24
N ALA A 423 18.40 2.84 1.02
CA ALA A 423 19.80 2.76 1.45
C ALA A 423 20.42 1.35 1.37
N PHE A 424 19.61 0.31 1.58
CA PHE A 424 20.01 -1.11 1.58
C PHE A 424 18.77 -2.01 1.55
N THR A 425 18.95 -3.31 1.34
CA THR A 425 17.88 -4.31 1.41
C THR A 425 17.77 -4.94 2.82
N LEU A 426 16.64 -5.62 3.10
CA LEU A 426 16.52 -6.42 4.34
C LEU A 426 17.59 -7.53 4.42
N ARG A 427 17.96 -8.10 3.27
CA ARG A 427 18.99 -9.14 3.18
C ARG A 427 20.39 -8.62 3.50
N ASP A 428 20.74 -7.44 3.00
CA ASP A 428 22.00 -6.77 3.35
C ASP A 428 22.17 -6.61 4.86
N VAL A 429 21.08 -6.23 5.54
CA VAL A 429 21.07 -6.07 6.99
C VAL A 429 21.12 -7.45 7.67
N GLY A 430 20.32 -8.42 7.23
CA GLY A 430 20.31 -9.78 7.78
C GLY A 430 21.71 -10.42 7.82
N GLU A 431 22.53 -10.23 6.78
CA GLU A 431 23.92 -10.71 6.75
C GLU A 431 24.79 -10.18 7.91
N CYS A 432 24.43 -9.04 8.51
CA CYS A 432 25.18 -8.39 9.58
C CYS A 432 24.78 -8.89 10.98
N PHE A 433 23.62 -9.54 11.15
CA PHE A 433 23.07 -9.84 12.48
C PHE A 433 22.77 -11.32 12.67
N ASP A 434 23.02 -11.82 13.88
CA ASP A 434 22.72 -13.21 14.24
C ASP A 434 21.26 -13.37 14.66
N SER A 435 20.64 -12.30 15.17
CA SER A 435 19.20 -12.21 15.37
C SER A 435 18.67 -10.80 15.18
N MET A 436 17.43 -10.67 14.71
CA MET A 436 16.77 -9.38 14.57
C MET A 436 15.34 -9.43 15.09
N GLN A 437 14.87 -8.32 15.65
CA GLN A 437 13.47 -8.09 16.00
C GLN A 437 12.86 -7.11 15.01
N LEU A 438 11.79 -7.47 14.30
CA LEU A 438 11.08 -6.60 13.34
C LEU A 438 9.65 -6.35 13.81
N CYS A 439 9.25 -5.08 14.01
CA CYS A 439 7.86 -4.78 14.41
C CYS A 439 6.93 -4.75 13.21
N LEU A 440 5.69 -5.21 13.43
CA LEU A 440 4.62 -5.20 12.43
C LEU A 440 3.56 -4.14 12.76
N SER A 441 3.44 -3.76 14.03
CA SER A 441 2.41 -2.86 14.56
C SER A 441 2.85 -1.41 14.72
N LYS A 442 3.65 -0.91 13.76
CA LYS A 442 4.11 0.49 13.68
C LYS A 442 3.72 1.03 12.30
N GLY A 443 4.63 1.69 11.57
CA GLY A 443 4.38 2.23 10.23
C GLY A 443 3.75 1.25 9.22
N LEU A 444 3.95 -0.07 9.40
CA LEU A 444 3.29 -1.11 8.60
C LEU A 444 1.77 -1.21 8.83
N GLY A 445 1.27 -0.88 10.01
CA GLY A 445 -0.17 -0.86 10.30
C GLY A 445 -0.82 -2.19 10.69
N ALA A 446 -0.06 -3.27 10.88
CA ALA A 446 -0.63 -4.51 11.42
C ALA A 446 -1.16 -4.25 12.85
N PRO A 447 -2.25 -4.89 13.28
CA PRO A 447 -2.87 -4.59 14.58
C PRO A 447 -1.97 -4.89 15.78
N ILE A 448 -1.17 -5.95 15.67
CA ILE A 448 -0.35 -6.47 16.75
C ILE A 448 0.79 -7.29 16.15
N GLY A 449 1.85 -7.47 16.94
CA GLY A 449 2.87 -8.47 16.68
C GLY A 449 4.19 -7.90 16.20
N SER A 450 5.19 -8.77 16.29
CA SER A 450 6.54 -8.56 15.82
C SER A 450 7.13 -9.93 15.46
N VAL A 451 8.28 -9.95 14.81
CA VAL A 451 8.96 -11.19 14.42
C VAL A 451 10.40 -11.15 14.92
N VAL A 452 10.88 -12.27 15.46
CA VAL A 452 12.29 -12.51 15.71
C VAL A 452 12.84 -13.39 14.60
N THR A 453 13.92 -13.00 13.93
CA THR A 453 14.60 -13.81 12.91
C THR A 453 15.97 -14.27 13.41
N GLY A 454 16.48 -15.38 12.87
CA GLY A 454 17.79 -15.92 13.24
C GLY A 454 18.04 -17.28 12.59
N SER A 455 19.14 -17.93 12.98
CA SER A 455 19.39 -19.32 12.57
C SER A 455 18.31 -20.27 13.09
N LEU A 456 18.14 -21.41 12.43
CA LEU A 456 17.16 -22.42 12.85
C LEU A 456 17.40 -22.88 14.29
N ALA A 457 18.66 -23.06 14.68
CA ALA A 457 19.05 -23.45 16.04
C ALA A 457 18.74 -22.36 17.07
N PHE A 458 18.89 -21.09 16.72
CA PHE A 458 18.53 -19.96 17.57
C PHE A 458 17.01 -19.88 17.74
N ILE A 459 16.24 -19.91 16.66
CA ILE A 459 14.78 -19.81 16.69
C ILE A 459 14.14 -20.98 17.46
N LYS A 460 14.71 -22.20 17.34
CA LYS A 460 14.28 -23.34 18.15
C LYS A 460 14.38 -23.07 19.66
N ARG A 461 15.45 -22.40 20.12
CA ARG A 461 15.59 -21.99 21.52
C ARG A 461 14.72 -20.79 21.87
N ALA A 462 14.55 -19.85 20.94
CA ALA A 462 13.71 -18.67 21.11
C ALA A 462 12.25 -19.04 21.39
N LYS A 463 11.75 -20.15 20.84
CA LYS A 463 10.43 -20.70 21.18
C LYS A 463 10.28 -20.98 22.69
N TRP A 464 11.31 -21.50 23.35
CA TRP A 464 11.28 -21.71 24.80
C TRP A 464 11.24 -20.40 25.58
N SER A 465 12.02 -19.39 25.15
CA SER A 465 11.96 -18.06 25.75
C SER A 465 10.59 -17.40 25.53
N ARG A 466 10.00 -17.50 24.34
CA ARG A 466 8.65 -17.00 24.06
C ARG A 466 7.61 -17.71 24.95
N HIS A 467 7.68 -19.03 25.07
CA HIS A 467 6.79 -19.81 25.93
C HIS A 467 6.91 -19.40 27.40
N TYR A 468 8.14 -19.30 27.90
CA TYR A 468 8.43 -18.87 29.28
C TYR A 468 7.84 -17.50 29.61
N LEU A 469 7.82 -16.59 28.63
CA LEU A 469 7.28 -15.24 28.77
C LEU A 469 5.77 -15.14 28.48
N GLY A 470 5.09 -16.27 28.27
CA GLY A 470 3.66 -16.30 27.98
C GLY A 470 3.29 -15.74 26.60
N GLY A 471 4.21 -15.74 25.65
CA GLY A 471 4.01 -15.21 24.29
C GLY A 471 3.38 -16.19 23.30
N ASP A 472 3.03 -17.39 23.74
CA ASP A 472 2.44 -18.41 22.89
C ASP A 472 0.95 -18.17 22.67
N ILE A 473 0.57 -18.03 21.40
CA ILE A 473 -0.83 -17.97 20.96
C ILE A 473 -1.18 -19.27 20.25
N ARG A 474 -2.44 -19.69 20.42
CA ARG A 474 -3.05 -20.81 19.71
C ARG A 474 -3.34 -20.42 18.25
N ALA A 475 -4.46 -19.74 18.00
CA ALA A 475 -4.85 -19.30 16.66
C ALA A 475 -4.09 -18.02 16.21
N ALA A 476 -2.79 -18.17 15.95
CA ALA A 476 -1.90 -17.05 15.59
C ALA A 476 -2.12 -16.52 14.16
N GLY A 477 -2.88 -17.23 13.32
CA GLY A 477 -3.33 -16.76 12.01
C GLY A 477 -4.00 -15.38 12.05
N LEU A 478 -4.74 -15.09 13.14
CA LEU A 478 -5.38 -13.79 13.38
C LEU A 478 -4.38 -12.61 13.46
N ILE A 479 -3.10 -12.90 13.71
CA ILE A 479 -2.01 -11.90 13.78
C ILE A 479 -1.15 -11.96 12.53
N SER A 480 -0.78 -13.16 12.08
CA SER A 480 0.14 -13.34 10.96
C SER A 480 -0.49 -12.97 9.60
N ALA A 481 -1.79 -13.21 9.41
CA ALA A 481 -2.49 -12.86 8.18
C ALA A 481 -2.53 -11.34 7.88
N PRO A 482 -3.00 -10.47 8.80
CA PRO A 482 -2.95 -9.02 8.57
C PRO A 482 -1.51 -8.50 8.50
N ALA A 483 -0.56 -9.11 9.22
CA ALA A 483 0.84 -8.74 9.13
C ALA A 483 1.45 -9.04 7.75
N ARG A 484 1.07 -10.15 7.11
CA ARG A 484 1.46 -10.46 5.73
C ARG A 484 0.98 -9.37 4.78
N VAL A 485 -0.29 -8.98 4.88
CA VAL A 485 -0.86 -7.89 4.09
C VAL A 485 -0.14 -6.56 4.36
N ALA A 486 0.23 -6.28 5.60
CA ALA A 486 0.98 -5.08 5.95
C ALA A 486 2.35 -5.00 5.24
N ILE A 487 3.06 -6.13 5.15
CA ILE A 487 4.31 -6.17 4.39
C ILE A 487 4.04 -5.96 2.88
N ASP A 488 3.08 -6.69 2.31
CA ASP A 488 2.82 -6.64 0.87
C ASP A 488 2.25 -5.28 0.40
N ASP A 489 1.27 -4.73 1.12
CA ASP A 489 0.54 -3.51 0.73
C ASP A 489 1.21 -2.21 1.22
N VAL A 490 1.82 -2.22 2.41
CA VAL A 490 2.37 -0.97 3.01
C VAL A 490 3.86 -0.84 2.73
N PHE A 491 4.64 -1.88 2.99
CA PHE A 491 6.08 -1.85 2.72
C PHE A 491 6.38 -1.99 1.23
N LEU A 492 6.01 -3.12 0.62
CA LEU A 492 6.29 -3.36 -0.81
C LEU A 492 5.44 -2.46 -1.73
N GLY A 493 4.25 -2.05 -1.28
CA GLY A 493 3.41 -1.08 -1.98
C GLY A 493 3.85 0.39 -1.90
N GLY A 494 4.97 0.70 -1.23
CA GLY A 494 5.59 2.03 -1.24
C GLY A 494 4.94 3.08 -0.33
N LYS A 495 4.01 2.69 0.56
CA LYS A 495 3.29 3.62 1.45
C LYS A 495 4.19 4.22 2.54
N LEU A 496 5.20 3.48 3.00
CA LEU A 496 6.19 4.03 3.94
C LEU A 496 6.94 5.21 3.32
N ARG A 497 7.35 5.09 2.06
CA ARG A 497 8.05 6.16 1.34
C ARG A 497 7.23 7.45 1.25
N ALA A 498 5.93 7.34 0.97
CA ALA A 498 5.04 8.49 0.96
C ALA A 498 4.96 9.21 2.33
N ALA A 499 5.00 8.47 3.44
CA ALA A 499 5.03 9.06 4.78
C ALA A 499 6.38 9.74 5.08
N GLN A 500 7.50 9.15 4.64
CA GLN A 500 8.83 9.75 4.75
C GLN A 500 8.93 11.06 3.96
N ASP A 501 8.35 11.11 2.76
CA ASP A 501 8.34 12.32 1.93
C ASP A 501 7.55 13.45 2.61
N LYS A 502 6.45 13.14 3.30
CA LYS A 502 5.73 14.10 4.17
C LYS A 502 6.61 14.58 5.32
N ALA A 503 7.28 13.67 6.03
CA ALA A 503 8.16 14.03 7.14
C ALA A 503 9.28 14.98 6.69
N LYS A 504 9.93 14.68 5.55
CA LYS A 504 10.97 15.53 4.95
C LYS A 504 10.44 16.92 4.59
N ARG A 505 9.26 17.00 3.96
CA ARG A 505 8.63 18.29 3.60
C ARG A 505 8.27 19.13 4.83
N ALA A 506 7.72 18.52 5.88
CA ALA A 506 7.38 19.22 7.11
C ALA A 506 8.63 19.67 7.89
N SER A 507 9.66 18.83 7.94
CA SER A 507 10.94 19.15 8.57
C SER A 507 11.66 20.30 7.85
N ALA A 508 11.69 20.27 6.51
CA ALA A 508 12.23 21.38 5.71
C ALA A 508 11.47 22.69 5.97
N LEU A 509 10.13 22.66 6.03
CA LEU A 509 9.33 23.83 6.36
C LEU A 509 9.66 24.37 7.77
N TRP A 510 9.79 23.50 8.76
CA TRP A 510 10.16 23.91 10.12
C TRP A 510 11.49 24.67 10.14
N VAL A 511 12.50 24.12 9.47
CA VAL A 511 13.84 24.74 9.36
C VAL A 511 13.78 26.07 8.60
N ASP A 512 13.03 26.14 7.50
CA ASP A 512 12.84 27.38 6.73
C ASP A 512 12.19 28.51 7.53
N LEU A 513 11.36 28.15 8.52
CA LEU A 513 10.74 29.09 9.46
C LEU A 513 11.68 29.51 10.60
N GLY A 514 12.89 28.94 10.69
CA GLY A 514 13.89 29.24 11.70
C GLY A 514 13.99 28.21 12.83
N GLY A 515 13.14 27.18 12.80
CA GLY A 515 13.13 26.12 13.79
C GLY A 515 14.41 25.27 13.77
N LYS A 516 14.73 24.66 14.91
CA LYS A 516 15.89 23.78 15.10
C LYS A 516 15.44 22.33 15.26
N LEU A 517 16.32 21.41 14.89
CA LEU A 517 16.09 19.96 14.97
C LEU A 517 17.11 19.35 15.93
N GLN A 518 16.69 18.37 16.73
CA GLN A 518 17.56 17.59 17.61
C GLN A 518 18.32 16.51 16.83
N ALA A 519 17.74 16.03 15.73
CA ALA A 519 18.31 14.98 14.88
C ALA A 519 17.86 15.18 13.41
N PRO A 520 18.64 14.69 12.42
CA PRO A 520 18.26 14.77 11.02
C PRO A 520 16.99 13.94 10.72
N THR A 521 16.14 14.44 9.82
CA THR A 521 14.94 13.75 9.36
C THR A 521 15.27 12.85 8.16
N GLU A 522 15.55 11.57 8.42
CA GLU A 522 15.94 10.61 7.37
C GLU A 522 14.80 9.69 6.95
N THR A 523 13.88 9.39 7.88
CA THR A 523 12.70 8.54 7.66
C THR A 523 11.40 9.27 8.00
N ASN A 524 10.53 8.66 8.80
CA ASN A 524 9.18 9.14 9.10
C ASN A 524 9.09 9.94 10.42
N GLN A 525 10.22 10.24 11.06
CA GLN A 525 10.26 10.98 12.34
C GLN A 525 10.94 12.33 12.18
N ILE A 526 10.38 13.34 12.84
CA ILE A 526 10.95 14.67 12.99
C ILE A 526 11.16 14.89 14.49
N TRP A 527 12.37 15.30 14.86
CA TRP A 527 12.75 15.63 16.22
C TRP A 527 13.02 17.12 16.30
N LEU A 528 12.02 17.88 16.72
CA LEU A 528 12.08 19.32 16.86
C LEU A 528 12.81 19.67 18.16
N ASP A 529 13.77 20.59 18.08
CA ASP A 529 14.39 21.18 19.27
C ASP A 529 13.59 22.42 19.67
N LEU A 530 12.57 22.21 20.52
CA LEU A 530 11.64 23.27 20.92
C LEU A 530 12.37 24.39 21.68
N ASP A 531 13.23 24.04 22.63
CA ASP A 531 14.00 24.99 23.43
C ASP A 531 14.93 25.82 22.53
N ALA A 532 15.70 25.18 21.63
CA ALA A 532 16.56 25.91 20.70
C ALA A 532 15.78 26.69 19.63
N SER A 533 14.49 26.41 19.46
CA SER A 533 13.55 27.17 18.62
C SER A 533 12.84 28.29 19.39
N GLY A 534 13.15 28.48 20.68
CA GLY A 534 12.54 29.51 21.52
C GLY A 534 11.08 29.23 21.90
N LEU A 535 10.66 27.96 21.86
CA LEU A 535 9.30 27.54 22.16
C LEU A 535 9.27 26.73 23.45
N THR A 536 8.34 27.08 24.32
CA THR A 536 8.06 26.30 25.53
C THR A 536 7.06 25.18 25.24
N HIS A 537 6.88 24.28 26.21
CA HIS A 537 5.83 23.28 26.17
C HIS A 537 4.44 23.89 25.90
N ASP A 538 4.13 25.01 26.55
CA ASP A 538 2.82 25.67 26.48
C ASP A 538 2.59 26.42 25.17
N ASP A 539 3.67 26.78 24.48
CA ASP A 539 3.61 27.35 23.14
C ASP A 539 3.29 26.28 22.08
N PHE A 540 3.69 25.02 22.31
CA PHE A 540 3.60 23.96 21.31
C PHE A 540 2.35 23.08 21.46
N TYR A 541 2.21 22.39 22.59
CA TYR A 541 1.24 21.30 22.74
C TYR A 541 -0.22 21.76 22.83
N PRO A 542 -0.57 22.80 23.64
CA PRO A 542 -1.92 23.35 23.65
C PRO A 542 -2.36 23.91 22.29
N VAL A 543 -1.41 24.53 21.57
CA VAL A 543 -1.68 25.13 20.25
C VAL A 543 -1.92 24.05 19.19
N ALA A 544 -1.21 22.92 19.23
CA ALA A 544 -1.40 21.81 18.29
C ALA A 544 -2.86 21.32 18.25
N GLY A 545 -3.53 21.27 19.41
CA GLY A 545 -4.94 20.89 19.51
C GLY A 545 -5.89 21.84 18.77
N GLN A 546 -5.55 23.13 18.68
CA GLN A 546 -6.34 24.12 17.93
C GLN A 546 -6.30 23.88 16.41
N PHE A 547 -5.26 23.19 15.93
CA PHE A 547 -5.11 22.76 14.54
C PHE A 547 -5.64 21.35 14.29
N ASP A 548 -6.29 20.73 15.28
CA ASP A 548 -6.76 19.34 15.22
C ASP A 548 -5.61 18.36 14.93
N LEU A 549 -4.51 18.50 15.68
CA LEU A 549 -3.33 17.63 15.61
C LEU A 549 -3.11 16.93 16.96
N LYS A 550 -2.98 15.61 16.96
CA LYS A 550 -2.60 14.86 18.17
C LYS A 550 -1.09 14.78 18.23
N MET A 551 -0.50 15.42 19.24
CA MET A 551 0.93 15.42 19.52
C MET A 551 1.21 14.75 20.87
N MET A 552 2.41 14.21 21.06
CA MET A 552 2.78 13.50 22.29
C MET A 552 3.71 14.35 23.15
N ASP A 553 3.27 14.68 24.36
CA ASP A 553 3.98 15.49 25.35
C ASP A 553 5.04 14.69 26.12
N LEU A 554 4.82 13.39 26.34
CA LEU A 554 5.74 12.49 27.06
C LEU A 554 7.13 12.39 26.42
N ILE A 555 7.24 12.63 25.11
CA ILE A 555 8.52 12.70 24.40
C ILE A 555 8.55 14.03 23.62
N PRO A 556 9.03 15.11 24.28
CA PRO A 556 8.99 16.46 23.74
C PRO A 556 9.58 16.58 22.33
N GLY A 557 8.90 17.34 21.46
CA GLY A 557 9.41 17.69 20.12
C GLY A 557 9.34 16.56 19.08
N ARG A 558 8.87 15.36 19.44
CA ARG A 558 8.77 14.24 18.49
C ARG A 558 7.47 14.29 17.69
N VAL A 559 7.60 14.37 16.37
CA VAL A 559 6.50 14.30 15.40
C VAL A 559 6.71 13.08 14.50
N VAL A 560 5.73 12.18 14.42
CA VAL A 560 5.84 10.94 13.63
C VAL A 560 4.80 10.94 12.52
N LEU A 561 5.24 10.58 11.31
CA LEU A 561 4.39 10.47 10.13
C LEU A 561 4.13 9.00 9.81
N HIS A 562 2.92 8.67 9.38
CA HIS A 562 2.59 7.35 8.84
C HIS A 562 1.62 7.48 7.66
N TYR A 563 1.44 6.41 6.90
CA TYR A 563 0.73 6.46 5.61
C TYR A 563 -0.76 6.83 5.72
N GLN A 564 -1.34 6.71 6.91
CA GLN A 564 -2.74 7.07 7.18
C GLN A 564 -2.92 8.56 7.51
N ILE A 565 -1.85 9.34 7.62
CA ILE A 565 -1.95 10.79 7.79
C ILE A 565 -2.42 11.41 6.47
N THR A 566 -3.57 12.07 6.52
CA THR A 566 -4.21 12.66 5.34
C THR A 566 -3.50 13.92 4.87
N GLU A 567 -3.72 14.33 3.63
CA GLU A 567 -3.21 15.61 3.14
C GLU A 567 -3.78 16.80 3.92
N LEU A 568 -5.03 16.70 4.38
CA LEU A 568 -5.65 17.74 5.22
C LEU A 568 -4.94 17.88 6.56
N ALA A 569 -4.67 16.78 7.26
CA ALA A 569 -3.91 16.80 8.51
C ALA A 569 -2.47 17.29 8.30
N PHE A 570 -1.85 16.91 7.19
CA PHE A 570 -0.53 17.40 6.83
C PHE A 570 -0.52 18.92 6.55
N ALA A 571 -1.55 19.45 5.86
CA ALA A 571 -1.69 20.89 5.64
C ALA A 571 -1.91 21.66 6.96
N ARG A 572 -2.65 21.07 7.91
CA ARG A 572 -2.82 21.60 9.27
C ARG A 572 -1.50 21.61 10.04
N LEU A 573 -0.69 20.54 9.96
CA LEU A 573 0.67 20.52 10.51
C LEU A 573 1.53 21.66 9.97
N CYS A 574 1.51 21.87 8.65
CA CYS A 574 2.25 22.97 8.02
C CYS A 574 1.76 24.35 8.49
N SER A 575 0.46 24.51 8.70
CA SER A 575 -0.14 25.75 9.20
C SER A 575 0.21 25.99 10.67
N PHE A 576 0.21 24.93 11.48
CA PHE A 576 0.65 24.95 12.87
C PHE A 576 2.11 25.41 12.99
N PHE A 577 3.03 24.85 12.20
CA PHE A 577 4.43 25.31 12.20
C PHE A 577 4.57 26.79 11.85
N LYS A 578 3.82 27.28 10.85
CA LYS A 578 3.82 28.71 10.47
C LYS A 578 3.27 29.62 11.57
N ALA A 579 2.33 29.13 12.37
CA ALA A 579 1.74 29.89 13.48
C ALA A 579 2.72 30.01 14.66
N LEU A 580 3.54 28.98 14.92
CA LEU A 580 4.53 28.99 15.98
C LEU A 580 5.75 29.86 15.66
N LEU A 581 6.19 29.86 14.41
CA LEU A 581 7.39 30.58 13.97
C LEU A 581 7.04 31.58 12.85
N PRO A 582 6.40 32.72 13.17
CA PRO A 582 6.00 33.71 12.18
C PRO A 582 7.23 34.40 11.55
N ARG A 583 7.13 34.70 10.25
CA ARG A 583 8.21 35.27 9.42
C ARG A 583 8.83 36.59 9.95
N GLU A 584 8.15 37.30 10.84
CA GLU A 584 8.53 38.64 11.32
C GLU A 584 9.73 38.65 12.29
N GLN A 585 10.11 37.51 12.87
CA GLN A 585 11.33 37.40 13.71
C GLN A 585 12.66 37.38 12.91
N ARG A 586 12.64 37.67 11.60
CA ARG A 586 13.83 37.71 10.73
C ARG A 586 14.65 39.00 10.78
N THR A 587 14.48 39.87 11.79
CA THR A 587 15.27 41.12 11.91
C THR A 587 16.19 41.12 13.13
N GLY A 588 17.47 40.83 12.88
CA GLY A 588 18.59 40.93 13.83
C GLY A 588 19.59 39.82 13.51
N THR A 589 20.80 40.04 13.00
CA THR A 589 21.67 41.22 12.92
C THR A 589 22.54 41.02 11.68
N VAL A 590 22.39 41.86 10.66
CA VAL A 590 23.47 42.07 9.68
C VAL A 590 24.21 43.29 10.19
N GLU A 591 25.34 43.06 10.85
CA GLU A 591 26.30 44.11 11.17
C GLU A 591 26.69 44.79 9.86
N ASN A 592 26.29 46.06 9.77
CA ASN A 592 26.76 47.00 8.78
C ASN A 592 28.26 47.23 9.02
N THR A 593 29.11 46.47 8.33
CA THR A 593 30.52 46.84 8.13
C THR A 593 30.70 47.27 6.69
N LEU A 594 30.33 48.51 6.43
CA LEU A 594 30.91 49.31 5.35
C LEU A 594 31.68 50.44 6.04
N GLU A 595 32.98 50.22 6.23
CA GLU A 595 33.96 51.28 6.42
C GLU A 595 34.99 51.25 5.29
N ASN A 596 35.45 52.46 4.97
CA ASN A 596 36.24 52.92 3.83
C ASN A 596 37.51 52.14 3.50
#